data_AF-A0A2P5D8V6-F1
#
_entry.id   AF-A0A2P5D8V6-F1
#
_cell.length_a   1.000
_cell.length_b   1.000
_cell.length_c   1.000
_cell.angle_alpha   90.00
_cell.angle_beta   90.00
_cell.angle_gamma   90.00
#
_symmetry.space_group_name_H-M   'P 1'
#
loop_
_entity.id
_entity.type
_entity.pdbx_description
1 polymer ?
#
loop_
_entity_poly.entity_id
_entity_poly.type
_entity_poly.pdbx_seq_one_letter_code
_entity_poly.pdbx_strand_id
1 'polypeptide(L)'
;MYVFIYKDCLFSRVVKESTKQVILDRLLDCVQDFLIARLIHLEIVSAELDPKTGLEKEGITGNALRTRRLSEDNKAIKYEATIEVPVDFGDIGAVLVENVHHKEMYLEDIVLDGFPNGPVNIICRWWVHSKFDNPTKSIFFTSKV
;
A
#
# COMPACT_ATOMS: atom_id res chain seq x y z
N MET A 1 -10.18 2.87 -9.57
CA MET A 1 -8.76 2.63 -9.92
C MET A 1 -7.94 3.43 -8.93
N TYR A 2 -6.97 2.82 -8.26
CA TYR A 2 -6.25 3.45 -7.16
C TYR A 2 -4.76 3.51 -7.48
N VAL A 3 -4.13 4.68 -7.37
CA VAL A 3 -2.70 4.88 -7.67
C VAL A 3 -1.95 5.24 -6.40
N PHE A 4 -0.89 4.48 -6.09
CA PHE A 4 -0.02 4.73 -4.93
C PHE A 4 1.36 5.07 -5.44
N ILE A 5 1.95 6.13 -4.93
CA ILE A 5 3.26 6.63 -5.38
C ILE A 5 4.27 6.44 -4.24
N TYR A 6 5.38 5.77 -4.51
CA TYR A 6 6.44 5.51 -3.52
C TYR A 6 7.83 5.80 -4.06
N LYS A 7 8.75 6.29 -3.23
CA LYS A 7 10.16 6.48 -3.61
C LYS A 7 11.00 5.28 -3.17
N ASP A 8 11.74 4.68 -4.11
CA ASP A 8 12.63 3.54 -3.86
C ASP A 8 13.76 3.94 -2.89
N CYS A 9 13.89 3.23 -1.76
CA CYS A 9 15.05 3.31 -0.89
C CYS A 9 16.05 2.21 -1.27
N LEU A 10 16.72 2.35 -2.41
CA LEU A 10 17.85 1.49 -2.78
C LEU A 10 19.13 2.07 -2.16
N PHE A 11 19.47 1.71 -0.92
CA PHE A 11 20.85 1.42 -0.50
C PHE A 11 20.95 1.05 0.98
N SER A 12 21.40 -0.16 1.32
CA SER A 12 22.34 -0.30 2.45
C SER A 12 23.08 -1.64 2.46
N ARG A 13 24.41 -1.51 2.39
CA ARG A 13 25.48 -2.31 3.03
C ARG A 13 25.63 -3.78 2.65
N VAL A 14 26.58 -3.99 1.73
CA VAL A 14 27.32 -5.25 1.57
C VAL A 14 27.99 -5.61 2.90
N VAL A 15 27.58 -6.72 3.53
CA VAL A 15 28.35 -7.40 4.58
C VAL A 15 28.87 -8.71 4.01
N LYS A 16 30.20 -8.78 3.89
CA LYS A 16 30.99 -9.94 3.46
C LYS A 16 31.06 -10.95 4.61
N GLU A 17 30.42 -12.10 4.47
CA GLU A 17 30.80 -13.36 5.13
C GLU A 17 30.06 -14.51 4.42
N SER A 18 30.80 -15.52 3.95
CA SER A 18 30.38 -16.42 2.87
C SER A 18 30.40 -17.90 3.27
N THR A 19 29.20 -18.46 3.49
CA THR A 19 28.93 -19.90 3.45
C THR A 19 27.85 -20.19 2.39
N LYS A 20 27.89 -21.36 1.74
CA LYS A 20 26.98 -21.70 0.63
C LYS A 20 25.49 -21.66 1.03
N GLN A 21 25.18 -22.03 2.27
CA GLN A 21 23.83 -21.98 2.82
C GLN A 21 23.32 -20.53 2.91
N VAL A 22 24.13 -19.62 3.47
CA VAL A 22 23.80 -18.19 3.57
C VAL A 22 23.59 -17.55 2.18
N ILE A 23 24.29 -18.02 1.15
CA ILE A 23 24.08 -17.54 -0.23
C ILE A 23 22.74 -18.04 -0.79
N LEU A 24 22.41 -19.33 -0.59
CA LEU A 24 21.14 -19.91 -1.05
C LEU A 24 19.94 -19.25 -0.35
N ASP A 25 20.01 -19.09 0.97
CA ASP A 25 18.96 -18.42 1.75
C ASP A 25 18.77 -16.99 1.24
N ARG A 26 19.86 -16.22 1.04
CA ARG A 26 19.79 -14.87 0.46
C ARG A 26 19.23 -14.82 -0.96
N LEU A 27 19.52 -15.81 -1.81
CA LEU A 27 18.98 -15.88 -3.18
C LEU A 27 17.48 -16.18 -3.17
N LEU A 28 17.04 -17.08 -2.28
CA LEU A 28 15.62 -17.38 -2.08
C LEU A 28 14.89 -16.15 -1.54
N ASP A 29 15.46 -15.48 -0.54
CA ASP A 29 14.94 -14.22 0.00
C ASP A 29 14.84 -13.15 -1.10
N CYS A 30 15.86 -13.01 -1.97
CA CYS A 30 15.81 -12.06 -3.09
C CYS A 30 14.70 -12.38 -4.10
N VAL A 31 14.49 -13.66 -4.42
CA VAL A 31 13.44 -14.08 -5.37
C VAL A 31 12.06 -13.89 -4.75
N GLN A 32 11.91 -14.24 -3.48
CA GLN A 32 10.66 -14.10 -2.75
C GLN A 32 10.31 -12.62 -2.53
N ASP A 33 11.30 -11.81 -2.15
CA ASP A 33 11.21 -10.35 -2.16
C ASP A 33 10.80 -9.84 -3.54
N PHE A 34 11.45 -10.27 -4.62
CA PHE A 34 11.10 -9.80 -5.97
C PHE A 34 9.67 -10.14 -6.39
N LEU A 35 9.14 -11.28 -5.98
CA LEU A 35 7.78 -11.71 -6.30
C LEU A 35 6.74 -11.01 -5.42
N ILE A 36 7.00 -10.86 -4.11
CA ILE A 36 6.08 -10.28 -3.11
C ILE A 36 6.14 -8.74 -3.11
N ALA A 37 7.31 -8.14 -3.37
CA ALA A 37 7.52 -6.69 -3.46
C ALA A 37 6.76 -6.02 -4.62
N ARG A 38 6.04 -6.82 -5.41
CA ARG A 38 5.14 -6.33 -6.44
C ARG A 38 3.76 -6.03 -5.89
N LEU A 39 3.47 -6.29 -4.63
CA LEU A 39 2.14 -6.17 -4.05
C LEU A 39 2.15 -5.26 -2.82
N ILE A 40 1.08 -4.51 -2.62
CA ILE A 40 0.74 -3.82 -1.37
C ILE A 40 -0.71 -4.19 -1.06
N HIS A 41 -0.99 -4.55 0.18
CA HIS A 41 -2.36 -4.86 0.59
C HIS A 41 -3.05 -3.62 1.17
N LEU A 42 -4.31 -3.45 0.81
CA LEU A 42 -5.11 -2.26 1.06
C LEU A 42 -6.46 -2.66 1.62
N GLU A 43 -6.98 -1.81 2.49
CA GLU A 43 -8.33 -1.93 3.02
C GLU A 43 -8.95 -0.54 3.10
N ILE A 44 -10.07 -0.37 2.40
CA ILE A 44 -10.83 0.88 2.35
C ILE A 44 -11.87 0.84 3.47
N VAL A 45 -11.93 1.91 4.25
CA VAL A 45 -12.87 2.05 5.38
C VAL A 45 -13.86 3.17 5.11
N SER A 46 -15.13 2.92 5.39
CA SER A 46 -16.21 3.89 5.25
C SER A 46 -16.12 4.97 6.33
N ALA A 47 -16.46 6.20 5.97
CA ALA A 47 -16.70 7.29 6.93
C ALA A 47 -18.06 7.18 7.63
N GLU A 48 -18.92 6.28 7.17
CA GLU A 48 -20.29 6.09 7.64
C GLU A 48 -20.43 4.77 8.40
N LEU A 49 -21.30 4.79 9.40
CA LEU A 49 -21.72 3.57 10.09
C LEU A 49 -22.77 2.83 9.25
N ASP A 50 -22.87 1.52 9.44
CA ASP A 50 -23.98 0.74 8.92
C ASP A 50 -25.29 1.27 9.56
N PRO A 51 -26.25 1.76 8.75
CA PRO A 51 -27.47 2.39 9.27
C PRO A 51 -28.39 1.39 10.01
N LYS A 52 -28.23 0.08 9.80
CA LYS A 52 -29.01 -0.97 10.46
C LYS A 52 -28.42 -1.35 11.81
N THR A 53 -27.09 -1.44 11.91
CA THR A 53 -26.42 -1.92 13.12
C THR A 53 -25.86 -0.79 13.99
N GLY A 54 -25.62 0.39 13.42
CA GLY A 54 -24.93 1.50 14.06
C GLY A 54 -23.44 1.25 14.31
N LEU A 55 -22.85 0.23 13.67
CA LEU A 55 -21.44 -0.14 13.80
C LEU A 55 -20.66 0.23 12.53
N GLU A 56 -19.33 0.16 12.61
CA GLU A 56 -18.46 0.36 11.45
C GLU A 56 -18.79 -0.67 10.36
N LYS A 57 -18.83 -0.21 9.09
CA LYS A 57 -19.00 -1.09 7.94
C LYS A 57 -17.74 -1.95 7.77
N GLU A 58 -17.90 -3.18 7.29
CA GLU A 58 -16.77 -4.04 6.95
C GLU A 58 -15.90 -3.38 5.87
N GLY A 59 -14.58 -3.36 6.09
CA GLY A 59 -13.63 -2.76 5.16
C GLY A 59 -13.52 -3.55 3.85
N ILE A 60 -13.31 -2.85 2.74
CA ILE A 60 -13.18 -3.47 1.42
C ILE A 60 -11.71 -3.63 1.11
N THR A 61 -11.28 -4.88 0.92
CA THR A 61 -9.87 -5.20 0.72
C THR A 61 -9.48 -5.27 -0.76
N GLY A 62 -8.22 -4.97 -1.05
CA GLY A 62 -7.65 -5.08 -2.38
C GLY A 62 -6.14 -5.13 -2.35
N ASN A 63 -5.55 -5.53 -3.47
CA ASN A 63 -4.10 -5.63 -3.61
C ASN A 63 -3.64 -4.73 -4.76
N ALA A 64 -2.74 -3.80 -4.47
CA ALA A 64 -2.12 -2.96 -5.48
C ALA A 64 -0.87 -3.62 -6.03
N LEU A 65 -0.74 -3.62 -7.36
CA LEU A 65 0.38 -4.21 -8.06
C LEU A 65 1.33 -3.16 -8.60
N ARG A 66 2.64 -3.40 -8.45
CA ARG A 66 3.69 -2.53 -8.97
C ARG A 66 3.54 -2.45 -10.49
N THR A 67 3.41 -1.23 -10.99
CA THR A 67 3.38 -0.96 -12.42
C THR A 67 4.78 -0.72 -12.97
N ARG A 68 4.93 -0.80 -14.30
CA ARG A 68 6.16 -0.34 -14.98
C ARG A 68 6.23 1.18 -15.11
N ARG A 69 5.16 1.89 -14.74
CA ARG A 69 5.05 3.35 -14.88
C ARG A 69 5.64 4.02 -13.64
N LEU A 70 6.40 5.08 -13.86
CA LEU A 70 6.85 5.97 -12.80
C LEU A 70 5.85 7.12 -12.63
N SER A 71 5.99 7.89 -11.53
CA SER A 71 5.40 9.21 -11.37
C SER A 71 5.77 10.12 -12.55
N GLU A 72 4.99 11.17 -12.78
CA GLU A 72 5.26 12.13 -13.88
C GLU A 72 6.65 12.77 -13.76
N ASP A 73 7.16 12.93 -12.53
CA ASP A 73 8.51 13.43 -12.27
C ASP A 73 9.59 12.34 -12.28
N ASN A 74 9.23 11.07 -12.59
CA ASN A 74 10.10 9.89 -12.58
C ASN A 74 10.84 9.63 -11.26
N LYS A 75 10.40 10.22 -10.14
CA LYS A 75 11.07 10.05 -8.84
C LYS A 75 10.47 8.94 -7.98
N ALA A 76 9.30 8.44 -8.36
CA ALA A 76 8.56 7.47 -7.60
C ALA A 76 7.94 6.41 -8.50
N ILE A 77 7.68 5.25 -7.92
CA ILE A 77 7.12 4.08 -8.60
C ILE A 77 5.64 4.02 -8.25
N LYS A 78 4.82 3.66 -9.25
CA LYS A 78 3.37 3.55 -9.08
C LYS A 78 2.94 2.11 -8.80
N TYR A 79 2.10 1.92 -7.79
CA TYR A 79 1.25 0.73 -7.66
C TYR A 79 -0.19 1.05 -8.06
N GLU A 80 -0.86 0.09 -8.69
CA GLU A 80 -2.26 0.23 -9.12
C GLU A 80 -3.13 -0.91 -8.60
N ALA A 81 -4.33 -0.58 -8.12
CA ALA A 81 -5.38 -1.54 -7.76
C ALA A 81 -6.72 -1.17 -8.40
N THR A 82 -7.55 -2.19 -8.66
CA THR A 82 -8.97 -2.03 -8.95
C THR A 82 -9.75 -2.77 -7.88
N ILE A 83 -10.60 -2.04 -7.15
CA ILE A 83 -11.40 -2.55 -6.04
C ILE A 83 -12.84 -2.12 -6.31
N GLU A 84 -13.76 -3.08 -6.28
CA GLU A 84 -15.18 -2.83 -6.44
C GLU A 84 -15.76 -2.33 -5.11
N VAL A 85 -16.31 -1.12 -5.13
CA VAL A 85 -16.91 -0.49 -3.96
C VAL A 85 -18.42 -0.46 -4.12
N PRO A 86 -19.21 -1.07 -3.22
CA PRO A 86 -20.67 -1.00 -3.25
C PRO A 86 -21.19 0.42 -3.20
N VAL A 87 -22.30 0.70 -3.88
CA VAL A 87 -22.92 2.03 -3.94
C VAL A 87 -23.37 2.52 -2.56
N ASP A 88 -23.76 1.61 -1.68
CA ASP A 88 -24.18 1.88 -0.30
C ASP A 88 -23.02 1.91 0.71
N PHE A 89 -21.78 1.77 0.24
CA PHE A 89 -20.60 1.88 1.10
C PHE A 89 -20.43 3.29 1.68
N GLY A 90 -20.94 4.32 0.99
CA GLY A 90 -20.83 5.71 1.39
C GLY A 90 -19.46 6.30 1.12
N ASP A 91 -19.17 7.44 1.74
CA ASP A 91 -17.89 8.13 1.57
C ASP A 91 -16.73 7.32 2.19
N ILE A 92 -15.56 7.39 1.56
CA ILE A 92 -14.34 6.76 2.10
C ILE A 92 -13.76 7.65 3.21
N GLY A 93 -13.61 7.09 4.41
CA GLY A 93 -13.04 7.78 5.57
C GLY A 93 -11.55 7.56 5.74
N ALA A 94 -11.07 6.36 5.41
CA ALA A 94 -9.65 6.03 5.53
C ALA A 94 -9.23 4.88 4.61
N VAL A 95 -7.93 4.73 4.43
CA VAL A 95 -7.29 3.58 3.80
C VAL A 95 -6.26 3.01 4.77
N LEU A 96 -6.37 1.73 5.07
CA LEU A 96 -5.34 0.97 5.75
C LEU A 96 -4.39 0.36 4.72
N VAL A 97 -3.11 0.48 4.99
CA VAL A 97 -2.03 0.00 4.13
C VAL A 97 -1.20 -1.01 4.90
N GLU A 98 -1.08 -2.20 4.34
CA GLU A 98 -0.15 -3.24 4.80
C GLU A 98 0.97 -3.38 3.78
N ASN A 99 2.19 -3.04 4.22
CA ASN A 99 3.39 -3.26 3.45
C ASN A 99 3.83 -4.73 3.60
N VAL A 100 3.62 -5.50 2.53
CA VAL A 100 4.01 -6.92 2.47
C VAL A 100 5.48 -7.13 2.09
N HIS A 101 6.26 -6.06 1.95
CA HIS A 101 7.70 -6.16 1.73
C HIS A 101 8.44 -6.42 3.03
N HIS A 102 9.61 -7.04 2.96
CA HIS A 102 10.51 -7.24 4.09
C HIS A 102 11.25 -5.97 4.55
N LYS A 103 11.00 -4.82 3.91
CA LYS A 103 11.61 -3.53 4.25
C LYS A 103 10.55 -2.45 4.36
N GLU A 104 10.83 -1.45 5.18
CA GLU A 104 10.01 -0.23 5.23
C GLU A 104 9.90 0.44 3.86
N MET A 105 8.76 1.10 3.63
CA MET A 105 8.51 1.85 2.41
C MET A 105 8.05 3.26 2.73
N TYR A 106 8.48 4.23 1.93
CA TYR A 106 7.96 5.60 2.03
C TYR A 106 6.76 5.78 1.10
N LEU A 107 5.58 5.95 1.68
CA LEU A 107 4.34 6.18 0.95
C LEU A 107 4.10 7.69 0.79
N GLU A 108 4.07 8.18 -0.45
CA GLU A 108 3.92 9.60 -0.74
C GLU A 108 2.44 10.01 -0.69
N ASP A 109 1.64 9.39 -1.55
CA ASP A 109 0.22 9.68 -1.71
C ASP A 109 -0.56 8.45 -2.17
N ILE A 110 -1.86 8.49 -1.88
CA ILE A 110 -2.87 7.55 -2.37
C ILE A 110 -3.91 8.35 -3.15
N VAL A 111 -4.16 7.96 -4.40
CA VAL A 111 -5.20 8.56 -5.24
C VAL A 111 -6.30 7.53 -5.44
N LEU A 112 -7.52 7.88 -5.00
CA LEU A 112 -8.72 7.09 -5.16
C LEU A 112 -9.54 7.63 -6.34
N ASP A 113 -9.51 6.95 -7.49
CA ASP A 113 -10.21 7.39 -8.70
C ASP A 113 -11.37 6.45 -9.10
N GLY A 114 -12.32 6.97 -9.87
CA GLY A 114 -13.51 6.26 -10.35
C GLY A 114 -14.79 6.55 -9.57
N PHE A 115 -14.78 7.52 -8.65
CA PHE A 115 -15.98 7.99 -7.95
C PHE A 115 -16.75 9.03 -8.77
N PRO A 116 -18.10 9.09 -8.65
CA PRO A 116 -18.90 10.09 -9.37
C PRO A 116 -18.50 11.54 -9.08
N ASN A 117 -17.99 11.80 -7.88
CA ASN A 117 -17.57 13.13 -7.43
C ASN A 117 -16.12 13.48 -7.79
N GLY A 118 -15.45 12.63 -8.59
CA GLY A 118 -14.05 12.78 -8.97
C GLY A 118 -13.09 12.09 -8.00
N PRO A 119 -11.77 12.23 -8.24
CA PRO A 119 -10.75 11.53 -7.47
C PRO A 119 -10.58 12.11 -6.06
N VAL A 120 -10.37 11.24 -5.07
CA VAL A 120 -10.03 11.61 -3.69
C VAL A 120 -8.54 11.40 -3.47
N ASN A 121 -7.83 12.46 -3.07
CA ASN A 121 -6.40 12.42 -2.81
C ASN A 121 -6.12 12.33 -1.30
N ILE A 122 -5.27 11.39 -0.90
CA ILE A 122 -4.82 11.21 0.48
C ILE A 122 -3.32 11.47 0.54
N ILE A 123 -2.92 12.55 1.21
CA ILE A 123 -1.51 12.90 1.41
C ILE A 123 -0.99 12.09 2.60
N CYS A 124 -0.08 11.16 2.35
CA CYS A 124 0.42 10.23 3.37
C CYS A 124 1.75 10.71 3.95
N ARG A 125 2.78 10.81 3.09
CA ARG A 125 4.14 11.25 3.43
C ARG A 125 4.70 10.61 4.70
N TRP A 126 4.63 9.28 4.76
CA TRP A 126 5.00 8.52 5.95
C TRP A 126 5.72 7.21 5.60
N TRP A 127 6.52 6.71 6.56
CA TRP A 127 7.17 5.40 6.47
C TRP A 127 6.22 4.30 6.95
N VAL A 128 5.87 3.39 6.06
CA VAL A 128 5.07 2.21 6.35
C VAL A 128 6.00 1.04 6.65
N HIS A 129 5.96 0.56 7.88
CA HIS A 129 6.77 -0.57 8.33
C HIS A 129 6.41 -1.85 7.58
N SER A 130 7.41 -2.68 7.34
CA SER A 130 7.24 -4.07 6.91
C SER A 130 6.32 -4.79 7.89
N LYS A 131 5.35 -5.55 7.38
CA LYS A 131 4.47 -6.37 8.24
C LYS A 131 5.22 -7.43 9.05
N PHE A 132 6.43 -7.79 8.60
CA PHE A 132 7.29 -8.75 9.29
C PHE A 132 7.99 -8.12 10.51
N ASP A 133 8.10 -6.78 10.54
CA ASP A 133 8.65 -6.04 11.67
C ASP A 133 7.52 -5.52 12.59
N ASN A 134 6.43 -5.01 12.00
CA ASN A 134 5.25 -4.54 12.71
C ASN A 134 3.98 -4.98 11.96
N PRO A 135 3.18 -5.92 12.51
CA PRO A 135 1.99 -6.44 11.84
C PRO A 135 0.80 -5.47 11.85
N THR A 136 0.89 -4.32 12.53
CA THR A 136 -0.19 -3.32 12.54
C THR A 136 -0.21 -2.53 11.23
N LYS A 137 -1.35 -2.55 10.53
CA LYS A 137 -1.56 -1.76 9.30
C LYS A 137 -1.46 -0.26 9.59
N SER A 138 -0.81 0.48 8.71
CA SER A 138 -0.78 1.95 8.79
C SER A 138 -2.10 2.52 8.26
N ILE A 139 -2.70 3.48 8.96
CA ILE A 139 -3.98 4.10 8.59
C ILE A 139 -3.77 5.53 8.07
N PHE A 140 -4.42 5.85 6.95
CA PHE A 140 -4.38 7.18 6.34
C PHE A 140 -5.80 7.68 6.11
N PHE A 141 -6.14 8.83 6.70
CA PHE A 141 -7.48 9.41 6.64
C PHE A 141 -7.66 10.27 5.39
N THR A 142 -8.86 10.24 4.82
CA THR A 142 -9.25 11.20 3.79
C THR A 142 -9.42 12.57 4.41
N SER A 143 -8.93 13.62 3.73
CA SER A 143 -9.20 14.99 4.15
C SER A 143 -10.63 15.34 3.78
N LYS A 144 -11.49 15.60 4.77
CA LYS A 144 -12.76 16.28 4.54
C LYS A 144 -12.48 17.77 4.40
N VAL A 145 -12.97 18.37 3.32
CA VAL A 145 -13.02 19.83 3.14
C VAL A 145 -14.33 20.33 3.74
#